data_AF-A0A3D2EN32-F1
#
_entry.id   AF-A0A3D2EN32-F1
#
_cell.length_a   1.000
_cell.length_b   1.000
_cell.length_c   1.000
_cell.angle_alpha   90.00
_cell.angle_beta   90.00
_cell.angle_gamma   90.00
#
_symmetry.space_group_name_H-M   'P 1'
#
loop_
_entity.id
_entity.type
_entity.pdbx_description
1 polymer ?
#
loop_
_entity_poly.entity_id
_entity_poly.type
_entity_poly.pdbx_seq_one_letter_code
_entity_poly.pdbx_strand_id
1 'polypeptide(L)'
;TNSVASGWQPIASHQINITLNPGETRSFVFVLGYIENPEDEKWESKGVVNKKRAYEMLDRYKTDADVDKAFAELNEYWNGLLSKYTVKSSNDKVDRMVNIWNQYQCMVTF
;
A
#
# COMPACT_ATOMS: atom_id res chain seq x y z
N THR A 1 -1.19 23.64 12.51
CA THR A 1 -0.15 24.70 12.51
C THR A 1 0.35 25.07 11.12
N ASN A 2 0.05 24.30 10.04
CA ASN A 2 0.52 24.57 8.67
C ASN A 2 2.04 24.83 8.60
N SER A 3 2.81 24.13 9.44
CA SER A 3 4.26 24.29 9.53
C SER A 3 4.94 23.80 8.25
N VAL A 4 5.91 24.57 7.76
CA VAL A 4 6.80 24.17 6.67
C VAL A 4 8.16 23.83 7.26
N ALA A 5 8.62 22.60 7.06
CA ALA A 5 9.89 22.15 7.62
C ALA A 5 11.09 22.82 6.93
N SER A 6 12.13 23.10 7.71
CA SER A 6 13.45 23.54 7.24
C SER A 6 14.52 22.94 8.16
N GLY A 7 15.17 21.87 7.70
CA GLY A 7 16.09 21.06 8.53
C GLY A 7 15.37 20.13 9.51
N TRP A 8 16.13 19.59 10.48
CA TRP A 8 15.66 18.70 11.56
C TRP A 8 15.07 17.37 11.07
N GLN A 9 13.85 17.04 11.52
CA GLN A 9 13.16 15.76 11.30
C GLN A 9 11.83 16.04 10.58
N PRO A 10 11.84 16.16 9.23
CA PRO A 10 10.62 16.39 8.47
C PRO A 10 9.58 15.29 8.70
N ILE A 11 8.32 15.69 8.82
CA ILE A 11 7.16 14.80 8.93
C ILE A 11 6.06 15.27 7.98
N ALA A 12 5.10 14.39 7.69
CA ALA A 12 3.90 14.73 6.93
C ALA A 12 2.66 14.48 7.80
N SER A 13 1.74 15.44 7.86
CA SER A 13 0.47 15.34 8.59
C SER A 13 -0.63 16.07 7.84
N HIS A 14 -1.80 15.43 7.74
CA HIS A 14 -3.01 15.99 7.16
C HIS A 14 -4.06 16.16 8.25
N GLN A 15 -4.85 17.23 8.18
CA GLN A 15 -6.03 17.41 9.02
C GLN A 15 -7.26 17.43 8.11
N ILE A 16 -8.23 16.55 8.38
CA ILE A 16 -9.50 16.49 7.68
C ILE A 16 -10.60 16.63 8.74
N ASN A 17 -11.33 17.75 8.70
CA ASN A 17 -12.50 17.93 9.56
C ASN A 17 -13.70 17.31 8.85
N ILE A 18 -14.39 16.38 9.52
CA ILE A 18 -15.54 15.67 8.97
C ILE A 18 -16.71 15.69 9.94
N THR A 19 -17.92 15.71 9.41
CA THR A 19 -19.17 15.54 10.16
C THR A 19 -19.92 14.37 9.54
N LEU A 20 -20.40 13.45 10.38
CA LEU A 20 -21.14 12.26 9.97
C LEU A 20 -22.51 12.26 10.65
N ASN A 21 -23.56 11.97 9.90
CA ASN A 21 -24.88 11.70 10.42
C ASN A 21 -24.98 10.29 11.03
N PRO A 22 -26.02 9.96 11.81
CA PRO A 22 -26.25 8.59 12.29
C PRO A 22 -26.27 7.59 11.13
N GLY A 23 -25.38 6.59 11.19
CA GLY A 23 -25.25 5.54 10.16
C GLY A 23 -24.41 5.93 8.94
N GLU A 24 -23.86 7.15 8.89
CA GLU A 24 -23.06 7.61 7.76
C GLU A 24 -21.59 7.16 7.87
N THR A 25 -21.05 6.66 6.76
CA THR A 25 -19.65 6.23 6.64
C THR A 25 -18.91 7.10 5.62
N ARG A 26 -17.62 7.30 5.88
CA ARG A 26 -16.67 7.94 4.96
C ARG A 26 -15.33 7.23 5.00
N SER A 27 -14.71 7.14 3.85
CA SER A 27 -13.41 6.50 3.60
C SER A 27 -12.41 7.54 3.11
N PHE A 28 -11.14 7.29 3.42
CA PHE A 28 -10.01 8.09 2.95
C PHE A 28 -8.84 7.14 2.65
N VAL A 29 -8.24 7.32 1.48
CA VAL A 29 -7.05 6.57 1.07
C VAL A 29 -5.82 7.42 1.30
N PHE A 30 -4.86 6.89 2.07
CA PHE A 30 -3.57 7.53 2.32
C PHE A 30 -2.46 6.70 1.68
N VAL A 31 -1.56 7.37 0.96
CA VAL A 31 -0.45 6.73 0.23
C VAL A 31 0.88 7.25 0.74
N LEU A 32 1.75 6.34 1.17
CA LEU A 32 3.17 6.62 1.36
C LEU A 32 3.92 6.09 0.13
N GLY A 33 4.30 7.01 -0.75
CA GLY A 33 4.95 6.69 -2.01
C GLY A 33 6.46 6.91 -2.00
N TYR A 34 7.17 6.04 -2.72
CA TYR A 34 8.57 6.25 -3.13
C TYR A 34 8.61 6.50 -4.64
N ILE A 35 9.29 7.56 -5.07
CA ILE A 35 9.34 7.98 -6.47
C ILE A 35 10.80 8.22 -6.87
N GLU A 36 11.21 7.58 -7.96
CA GLU A 36 12.45 7.88 -8.67
C GLU A 36 12.12 8.59 -9.98
N ASN A 37 12.87 9.64 -10.28
CA ASN A 37 12.85 10.28 -11.59
C ASN A 37 14.21 10.05 -12.26
N PRO A 38 14.23 9.82 -13.59
CA PRO A 38 15.44 9.94 -14.39
C PRO A 38 16.16 11.27 -14.15
N GLU A 39 17.47 11.29 -14.36
CA GLU A 39 18.30 12.47 -14.07
C GLU A 39 17.88 13.71 -14.88
N ASP A 40 17.54 13.50 -16.15
CA ASP A 40 17.07 14.52 -17.10
C ASP A 40 15.63 14.98 -16.85
N GLU A 41 14.83 14.20 -16.12
CA GLU A 41 13.43 14.51 -15.77
C GLU A 41 13.24 14.86 -14.29
N LYS A 42 14.33 15.09 -13.54
CA LYS A 42 14.28 15.30 -12.08
C LYS A 42 13.50 16.54 -11.68
N TRP A 43 13.52 17.58 -12.50
CA TRP A 43 13.00 18.91 -12.18
C TRP A 43 11.92 19.34 -13.17
N GLU A 44 10.80 19.84 -12.65
CA GLU A 44 9.78 20.51 -13.46
C GLU A 44 10.21 21.96 -13.75
N SER A 45 10.81 22.62 -12.76
CA SER A 45 11.45 23.93 -12.86
C SER A 45 12.49 24.10 -11.74
N LYS A 46 13.21 25.23 -11.72
CA LYS A 46 14.31 25.47 -10.76
C LYS A 46 13.81 25.35 -9.31
N GLY A 47 14.31 24.33 -8.60
CA GLY A 47 13.95 24.06 -7.20
C GLY A 47 12.60 23.36 -7.00
N VAL A 48 11.91 22.99 -8.08
CA VAL A 48 10.62 22.28 -8.05
C VAL A 48 10.80 20.89 -8.65
N VAL A 49 10.73 19.86 -7.80
CA VAL A 49 10.83 18.46 -8.22
C VAL A 49 9.69 18.11 -9.18
N ASN A 50 9.99 17.26 -10.18
CA ASN A 50 8.98 16.71 -11.09
C ASN A 50 8.09 15.71 -10.34
N LYS A 51 6.78 15.98 -10.33
CA LYS A 51 5.78 15.19 -9.60
C LYS A 51 4.91 14.32 -10.49
N LYS A 52 5.15 14.28 -11.80
CA LYS A 52 4.34 13.51 -12.76
C LYS A 52 4.11 12.06 -12.31
N ARG A 53 5.18 11.34 -12.00
CA ARG A 53 5.13 9.94 -11.53
C ARG A 53 4.45 9.79 -10.17
N ALA A 54 4.57 10.80 -9.30
CA ALA A 54 3.88 10.81 -8.02
C ALA A 54 2.35 10.91 -8.23
N TYR A 55 1.90 11.77 -9.14
CA TYR A 55 0.48 11.87 -9.48
C TYR A 55 -0.06 10.61 -10.15
N GLU A 56 0.71 10.01 -11.07
CA GLU A 56 0.36 8.70 -11.65
C GLU A 56 0.23 7.62 -10.57
N MET A 57 1.12 7.59 -9.56
CA MET A 57 1.01 6.67 -8.43
C MET A 57 -0.26 6.92 -7.60
N LEU A 58 -0.58 8.18 -7.29
CA LEU A 58 -1.78 8.53 -6.52
C LEU A 58 -3.06 8.21 -7.29
N ASP A 59 -3.08 8.43 -8.60
CA ASP A 59 -4.25 8.12 -9.44
C ASP A 59 -4.55 6.62 -9.51
N ARG A 60 -3.55 5.74 -9.30
CA ARG A 60 -3.78 4.28 -9.20
C ARG A 60 -4.55 3.84 -7.95
N TYR A 61 -4.60 4.66 -6.91
CA TYR A 61 -5.25 4.34 -5.62
C TYR A 61 -6.22 5.44 -5.21
N LYS A 62 -6.89 6.05 -6.19
CA LYS A 62 -7.67 7.28 -6.00
C LYS A 62 -9.00 7.04 -5.32
N THR A 63 -9.58 5.86 -5.49
CA THR A 63 -10.89 5.49 -4.96
C THR A 63 -10.82 4.22 -4.13
N ASP A 64 -11.83 4.00 -3.29
CA ASP A 64 -11.97 2.75 -2.54
C ASP A 64 -11.98 1.54 -3.48
N ALA A 65 -12.64 1.65 -4.64
CA ALA A 65 -12.71 0.57 -5.62
C ALA A 65 -11.33 0.24 -6.21
N ASP A 66 -10.45 1.23 -6.40
CA ASP A 66 -9.09 0.99 -6.88
C ASP A 66 -8.25 0.25 -5.82
N VAL A 67 -8.42 0.62 -4.54
CA VAL A 67 -7.76 -0.05 -3.42
C VAL A 67 -8.28 -1.48 -3.24
N ASP A 68 -9.59 -1.67 -3.29
CA ASP A 68 -10.23 -2.99 -3.19
C ASP A 68 -9.76 -3.91 -4.31
N LYS A 69 -9.66 -3.40 -5.53
CA LYS A 69 -9.13 -4.14 -6.67
C LYS A 69 -7.67 -4.54 -6.44
N ALA A 70 -6.81 -3.60 -6.04
CA ALA A 70 -5.40 -3.91 -5.79
C ALA A 70 -5.22 -4.91 -4.63
N PHE A 71 -6.07 -4.82 -3.59
CA PHE A 71 -6.08 -5.78 -2.50
C PHE A 71 -6.57 -7.16 -2.95
N ALA A 72 -7.59 -7.24 -3.81
CA ALA A 72 -8.04 -8.50 -4.40
C ALA A 72 -6.93 -9.16 -5.24
N GLU A 73 -6.24 -8.40 -6.09
CA GLU A 73 -5.10 -8.88 -6.88
C GLU A 73 -3.97 -9.42 -5.99
N LEU A 74 -3.69 -8.78 -4.85
CA LEU A 74 -2.71 -9.28 -3.87
C LEU A 74 -3.16 -10.60 -3.23
N ASN A 75 -4.45 -10.76 -2.93
CA ASN A 75 -4.99 -12.02 -2.41
C ASN A 75 -4.91 -13.13 -3.46
N GLU A 76 -5.23 -12.84 -4.72
CA GLU A 76 -5.09 -13.79 -5.83
C GLU A 76 -3.64 -14.24 -6.02
N TYR A 77 -2.68 -13.31 -5.94
CA TYR A 77 -1.26 -13.61 -5.98
C TYR A 77 -0.87 -14.62 -4.88
N TRP A 78 -1.24 -14.36 -3.63
CA TRP A 78 -0.92 -15.26 -2.51
C TRP A 78 -1.65 -16.61 -2.62
N ASN A 79 -2.91 -16.60 -3.04
CA ASN A 79 -3.65 -17.84 -3.28
C ASN A 79 -2.96 -18.71 -4.33
N GLY A 80 -2.54 -18.12 -5.46
CA GLY A 80 -1.82 -18.84 -6.51
C GLY A 80 -0.44 -19.34 -6.09
N LEU A 81 0.20 -18.67 -5.14
CA LEU A 81 1.46 -19.12 -4.56
C LEU A 81 1.25 -20.30 -3.60
N LEU A 82 0.35 -20.15 -2.62
CA LEU A 82 0.12 -21.11 -1.54
C LEU A 82 -0.64 -22.36 -2.01
N SER A 83 -1.35 -22.28 -3.14
CA SER A 83 -2.06 -23.43 -3.71
C SER A 83 -1.15 -24.48 -4.34
N LYS A 84 0.16 -24.20 -4.51
CA LYS A 84 1.10 -25.13 -5.16
C LYS A 84 1.37 -26.37 -4.31
N TYR A 85 1.32 -26.23 -2.98
CA TYR A 85 1.48 -27.35 -2.06
C TYR A 85 0.51 -27.20 -0.90
N THR A 86 -0.39 -28.17 -0.76
CA THR A 86 -1.36 -28.22 0.34
C THR A 86 -1.49 -29.63 0.88
N VAL A 87 -1.59 -29.76 2.20
CA VAL A 87 -1.91 -31.01 2.89
C VAL A 87 -3.28 -30.91 3.54
N LYS A 88 -4.00 -32.04 3.56
CA LYS A 88 -5.16 -32.25 4.41
C LYS A 88 -4.88 -33.45 5.30
N SER A 89 -4.84 -33.24 6.61
CA SER A 89 -4.53 -34.28 7.57
C SER A 89 -5.60 -34.38 8.67
N SER A 90 -5.38 -35.25 9.64
CA SER A 90 -6.20 -35.30 10.87
C SER A 90 -5.82 -34.21 11.88
N ASN A 91 -4.83 -33.38 11.59
CA ASN A 91 -4.31 -32.36 12.49
C ASN A 91 -4.32 -30.97 11.83
N ASP A 92 -5.29 -30.16 12.22
CA ASP A 92 -5.47 -28.77 11.74
C ASP A 92 -4.23 -27.89 11.96
N LYS A 93 -3.42 -28.19 12.98
CA LYS A 93 -2.18 -27.46 13.26
C LYS A 93 -1.12 -27.72 12.21
N VAL A 94 -1.00 -28.97 11.75
CA VAL A 94 -0.09 -29.32 10.66
C VAL A 94 -0.58 -28.66 9.38
N ASP A 95 -1.87 -28.77 9.07
CA ASP A 95 -2.47 -28.22 7.86
C ASP A 95 -2.24 -26.70 7.76
N ARG A 96 -2.50 -25.91 8.82
CA ARG A 96 -2.28 -24.46 8.76
C ARG A 96 -0.80 -24.07 8.64
N MET A 97 0.11 -24.83 9.26
CA MET A 97 1.55 -24.53 9.21
C MET A 97 2.09 -24.80 7.82
N VAL A 98 1.74 -25.96 7.25
CA VAL A 98 2.19 -26.37 5.92
C VAL A 98 1.55 -25.50 4.84
N ASN A 99 0.23 -25.27 4.91
CA ASN A 99 -0.50 -24.64 3.81
C ASN A 99 -0.37 -23.11 3.79
N ILE A 100 -0.03 -22.47 4.91
CA ILE A 100 -0.01 -21.00 5.02
C ILE A 100 1.31 -20.53 5.63
N TRP A 101 1.53 -20.77 6.92
CA TRP A 101 2.50 -19.99 7.69
C TRP A 101 3.95 -20.27 7.34
N ASN A 102 4.32 -21.55 7.15
CA ASN A 102 5.69 -21.90 6.78
C ASN A 102 6.04 -21.42 5.37
N GLN A 103 5.12 -21.57 4.42
CA GLN A 103 5.31 -21.07 3.05
C GLN A 103 5.39 -19.54 3.00
N TYR A 104 4.52 -18.84 3.72
CA TYR A 104 4.59 -17.39 3.86
C TYR A 104 5.94 -16.95 4.44
N GLN A 105 6.41 -17.59 5.51
CA GLN A 105 7.71 -17.27 6.11
C GLN A 105 8.86 -17.49 5.11
N CYS A 106 8.86 -18.60 4.37
CA CYS A 106 9.88 -18.88 3.36
C CYS A 106 10.00 -17.73 2.34
N MET A 107 8.88 -17.19 1.84
CA MET A 107 8.89 -16.08 0.88
C MET A 107 9.37 -14.76 1.45
N VAL A 108 9.19 -14.55 2.76
CA VAL A 108 9.70 -13.34 3.43
C VAL A 108 11.23 -13.42 3.59
N THR A 109 11.77 -14.63 3.76
CA THR A 109 13.19 -14.83 4.09
C THR A 109 14.09 -15.25 2.93
N PHE A 110 13.55 -15.86 1.87
CA PHE A 110 14.27 -16.41 0.71
C PHE A 110 13.69 -15.87 -0.59
#